data_AF-A0A2K0TJ51-F1
#
_entry.id   AF-A0A2K0TJ51-F1
#
_cell.length_a   1.000
_cell.length_b   1.000
_cell.length_c   1.000
_cell.angle_alpha   90.00
_cell.angle_beta   90.00
_cell.angle_gamma   90.00
#
_symmetry.space_group_name_H-M   'P 1'
#
loop_
_entity.id
_entity.type
_entity.pdbx_description
1 polymer ?
#
loop_
_entity_poly.entity_id
_entity_poly.type
_entity_poly.pdbx_seq_one_letter_code
_entity_poly.pdbx_strand_id
1 'polypeptide(L)'
;MGSNLVELADRLLKNGANKVLPTARRVRVVFNQTTIVDTTKAVWVWEHEWYPQFYIPSSEIKDSTLSDSQSIKSEGAKTAAIVKLTVPAKAGVPEKTTDRVLRFDNDPSLGDLAGLVRLEFGAMDTWLEEDVRIIGHPKDPFKRLDFLHSTRAFEVRVDGKTIAKSSYAIHLHETGLKTRYYVPLASIDPSLLRPSTTTSVCPYKGIAEYYNVVIDGKEHKDIIWYYNYPIQESIAIAGLISFYNEKVEILLDGKAV
;
A
#
# COMPACT_ATOMS: atom_id res chain seq x y z
N MET A 1 6.73 -7.43 -3.41
CA MET A 1 8.09 -7.83 -2.96
C MET A 1 8.26 -7.33 -1.55
N GLY A 2 8.50 -8.21 -0.59
CA GLY A 2 8.74 -7.81 0.81
C GLY A 2 10.03 -7.00 0.91
N SER A 3 10.08 -6.05 1.84
CA SER A 3 11.30 -5.26 2.09
C SER A 3 12.43 -6.17 2.56
N ASN A 4 13.66 -5.98 2.06
CA ASN A 4 14.81 -6.58 2.73
C ASN A 4 14.95 -5.89 4.09
N LEU A 5 14.56 -6.57 5.17
CA LEU A 5 14.52 -5.99 6.51
C LEU A 5 15.91 -5.63 7.04
N VAL A 6 16.95 -6.34 6.59
CA VAL A 6 18.34 -6.05 6.98
C VAL A 6 18.79 -4.73 6.35
N GLU A 7 18.59 -4.57 5.05
CA GLU A 7 18.90 -3.31 4.35
C GLU A 7 18.08 -2.13 4.90
N LEU A 8 16.81 -2.37 5.22
CA LEU A 8 15.95 -1.37 5.84
C LEU A 8 16.49 -0.94 7.19
N ALA A 9 16.85 -1.89 8.06
CA ALA A 9 17.41 -1.62 9.37
C ALA A 9 18.72 -0.84 9.26
N ASP A 10 19.67 -1.31 8.42
CA ASP A 10 20.94 -0.62 8.20
C ASP A 10 20.75 0.84 7.78
N ARG A 11 19.78 1.08 6.88
CA ARG A 11 19.46 2.43 6.43
C ARG A 11 18.82 3.29 7.52
N LEU A 12 17.86 2.76 8.28
CA LEU A 12 17.22 3.48 9.38
C LEU A 12 18.19 3.77 10.53
N LEU A 13 19.13 2.86 10.80
CA LEU A 13 20.18 3.06 11.80
C LEU A 13 21.18 4.15 11.40
N LYS A 14 21.47 4.28 10.10
CA LYS A 14 22.39 5.31 9.57
C LYS A 14 21.74 6.68 9.43
N ASN A 15 20.50 6.70 8.92
CA ASN A 15 19.87 7.94 8.45
C ASN A 15 18.64 8.35 9.26
N GLY A 16 18.18 7.52 10.19
CA GLY A 16 16.88 7.69 10.84
C GLY A 16 15.70 7.41 9.90
N ALA A 17 14.49 7.57 10.43
CA ALA A 17 13.27 7.62 9.64
C ALA A 17 13.06 9.03 9.06
N ASN A 18 12.39 9.14 7.92
CA ASN A 18 12.09 10.45 7.32
C ASN A 18 11.15 11.28 8.20
N LYS A 19 10.25 10.60 8.92
CA LYS A 19 9.27 11.20 9.82
C LYS A 19 8.74 10.12 10.77
N VAL A 20 8.53 10.49 12.02
CA VAL A 20 7.80 9.67 13.00
C VAL A 20 6.69 10.50 13.60
N LEU A 21 5.49 9.93 13.72
CA LEU A 21 4.36 10.59 14.38
C LEU A 21 3.59 9.59 15.25
N PRO A 22 3.18 9.99 16.46
CA PRO A 22 2.24 9.19 17.24
C PRO A 22 0.88 9.14 16.56
N THR A 23 0.17 8.03 16.74
CA THR A 23 -1.25 7.95 16.40
C THR A 23 -2.07 7.69 17.66
N ALA A 24 -3.20 8.40 17.80
CA ALA A 24 -4.19 8.08 18.81
C ALA A 24 -5.11 6.93 18.37
N ARG A 25 -5.01 6.51 17.10
CA ARG A 25 -5.82 5.43 16.54
C ARG A 25 -5.40 4.10 17.14
N ARG A 26 -6.38 3.26 17.45
CA ARG A 26 -6.16 1.87 17.87
C ARG A 26 -5.62 1.08 16.68
N VAL A 27 -4.54 0.35 16.88
CA VAL A 27 -3.95 -0.55 15.90
C VAL A 27 -4.04 -1.96 16.44
N ARG A 28 -4.58 -2.86 15.61
CA ARG A 28 -4.71 -4.28 15.95
C ARG A 28 -4.03 -5.14 14.89
N VAL A 29 -3.31 -6.16 15.33
CA VAL A 29 -2.61 -7.10 14.45
C VAL A 29 -2.99 -8.52 14.83
N VAL A 30 -3.45 -9.27 13.83
CA VAL A 30 -3.78 -10.68 13.95
C VAL A 30 -2.70 -11.51 13.27
N PHE A 31 -2.18 -12.50 13.98
CA PHE A 31 -1.28 -13.51 13.45
C PHE A 31 -1.60 -14.86 14.08
N ASN A 32 -1.69 -15.90 13.26
CA ASN A 32 -2.12 -17.24 13.64
C ASN A 32 -3.50 -17.24 14.35
N GLN A 33 -4.46 -16.51 13.80
CA GLN A 33 -5.80 -16.33 14.39
C GLN A 33 -5.81 -15.72 15.80
N THR A 34 -4.69 -15.17 16.25
CA THR A 34 -4.51 -14.55 17.58
C THR A 34 -4.28 -13.06 17.41
N THR A 35 -4.99 -12.22 18.17
CA THR A 35 -4.69 -10.78 18.22
C THR A 35 -3.43 -10.59 19.05
N ILE A 36 -2.28 -10.43 18.39
CA ILE A 36 -0.97 -10.28 19.04
C ILE A 36 -0.65 -8.83 19.40
N VAL A 37 -1.39 -7.87 18.83
CA VAL A 37 -1.28 -6.44 19.13
C VAL A 37 -2.66 -5.86 19.20
N ASP A 38 -2.92 -5.08 20.25
CA ASP A 38 -4.12 -4.26 20.43
C ASP A 38 -3.73 -3.02 21.25
N THR A 39 -3.44 -1.91 20.58
CA THR A 39 -2.78 -0.76 21.21
C THR A 39 -3.17 0.58 20.61
N THR A 40 -3.14 1.64 21.41
CA THR A 40 -3.20 3.05 20.96
C THR A 40 -1.83 3.73 21.03
N LYS A 41 -0.76 2.95 21.21
CA LYS A 41 0.63 3.45 21.32
C LYS A 41 1.46 3.18 20.06
N ALA A 42 0.82 2.76 18.96
CA ALA A 42 1.50 2.64 17.68
C ALA A 42 1.94 4.03 17.19
N VAL A 43 2.97 4.04 16.35
CA VAL A 43 3.46 5.25 15.68
C VAL A 43 3.55 5.02 14.18
N TRP A 44 3.26 6.06 13.40
CA TRP A 44 3.56 6.07 11.98
C TRP A 44 5.03 6.40 11.78
N VAL A 45 5.73 5.55 11.03
CA VAL A 45 7.12 5.74 10.64
C VAL A 45 7.19 5.78 9.12
N TRP A 46 7.60 6.92 8.57
CA TRP A 46 7.91 7.03 7.15
C TRP A 46 9.31 6.47 6.94
N GLU A 47 9.35 5.18 6.61
CA GLU A 47 10.57 4.55 6.14
C GLU A 47 11.07 5.28 4.88
N HIS A 48 10.19 5.68 3.98
CA HIS A 48 10.50 6.50 2.80
C HIS A 48 9.48 7.63 2.66
N GLU A 49 9.64 8.52 1.69
CA GLU A 49 8.78 9.71 1.52
C GLU A 49 7.32 9.42 1.13
N TRP A 50 7.01 8.23 0.61
CA TRP A 50 5.72 7.97 -0.06
C TRP A 50 4.54 7.60 0.85
N TYR A 51 4.79 6.86 1.95
CA TYR A 51 3.77 6.40 2.89
C TYR A 51 4.41 5.86 4.19
N PRO A 52 3.68 5.83 5.31
CA PRO A 52 4.18 5.31 6.58
C PRO A 52 3.98 3.79 6.72
N GLN A 53 4.70 3.23 7.70
CA GLN A 53 4.45 1.93 8.32
C GLN A 53 4.04 2.12 9.78
N PHE A 54 3.36 1.13 10.36
CA PHE A 54 3.15 1.11 11.81
C PHE A 54 4.34 0.46 12.51
N TYR A 55 4.86 1.17 13.50
CA TYR A 55 5.81 0.64 14.46
C TYR A 55 5.13 0.62 15.83
N ILE A 56 5.40 -0.43 16.59
CA ILE A 56 4.69 -0.76 17.82
C ILE A 56 5.72 -0.96 18.93
N PRO A 57 5.55 -0.37 20.12
CA PRO A 57 6.44 -0.67 21.24
C PRO A 57 6.44 -2.19 21.51
N SER A 58 7.63 -2.79 21.65
CA SER A 58 7.78 -4.24 21.86
C SER A 58 6.92 -4.78 23.02
N SER A 59 6.70 -3.98 24.06
CA SER A 59 5.85 -4.31 25.21
C SER A 59 4.37 -4.52 24.87
N GLU A 60 3.89 -3.99 23.74
CA GLU A 60 2.51 -4.07 23.30
C GLU A 60 2.23 -5.35 22.48
N ILE A 61 3.28 -6.14 22.16
CA ILE A 61 3.13 -7.45 21.54
C ILE A 61 2.83 -8.48 22.63
N LYS A 62 1.68 -9.12 22.53
CA LYS A 62 1.14 -10.11 23.48
C LYS A 62 0.95 -11.46 22.79
N ASP A 63 0.67 -12.49 23.60
CA ASP A 63 0.31 -13.85 23.15
C ASP A 63 1.26 -14.46 22.11
N SER A 64 2.53 -14.06 22.17
CA SER A 64 3.60 -14.49 21.28
C SER A 64 4.96 -14.36 21.96
N THR A 65 5.96 -15.03 21.41
CA THR A 65 7.36 -14.90 21.82
C THR A 65 8.19 -14.29 20.70
N LEU A 66 9.18 -13.50 21.09
CA LEU A 66 10.14 -12.84 20.22
C LEU A 66 11.53 -13.37 20.55
N SER A 67 12.22 -13.94 19.56
CA SER A 67 13.61 -14.37 19.69
C SER A 67 14.45 -13.79 18.57
N ASP A 68 15.51 -13.05 18.91
CA ASP A 68 16.43 -12.48 17.93
C ASP A 68 17.05 -13.58 17.05
N SER A 69 16.90 -13.46 15.74
CA SER A 69 17.45 -14.38 14.74
C SER A 69 18.72 -13.83 14.09
N GLN A 70 18.80 -12.51 13.89
CA GLN A 70 19.95 -11.85 13.31
C GLN A 70 20.13 -10.45 13.91
N SER A 71 21.25 -10.22 14.61
CA SER A 71 21.59 -8.89 15.12
C SER A 71 22.17 -7.99 14.03
N ILE A 72 21.83 -6.71 14.09
CA ILE A 72 22.26 -5.66 13.17
C ILE A 72 22.90 -4.55 14.02
N LYS A 73 24.10 -4.13 13.64
CA LYS A 73 24.92 -3.20 14.44
C LYS A 73 25.17 -1.91 13.68
N SER A 74 25.06 -0.79 14.40
CA SER A 74 25.65 0.49 14.01
C SER A 74 26.83 0.79 14.93
N GLU A 75 27.92 1.33 14.38
CA GLU A 75 29.18 1.77 15.04
C GLU A 75 29.38 1.35 16.52
N GLY A 76 29.51 0.03 16.77
CA GLY A 76 29.96 -0.52 18.05
C GLY A 76 28.90 -1.13 18.99
N ALA A 77 27.61 -0.89 18.78
CA ALA A 77 26.52 -1.46 19.59
C ALA A 77 25.51 -2.25 18.74
N LYS A 78 24.82 -3.23 19.35
CA LYS A 78 23.59 -3.77 18.76
C LYS A 78 22.54 -2.68 18.87
N THR A 79 21.84 -2.45 17.78
CA THR A 79 20.85 -1.37 17.68
C THR A 79 19.54 -1.85 17.08
N ALA A 80 19.57 -2.95 16.32
CA ALA A 80 18.38 -3.62 15.83
C ALA A 80 18.62 -5.13 15.66
N ALA A 81 17.53 -5.88 15.47
CA ALA A 81 17.58 -7.29 15.14
C ALA A 81 16.40 -7.68 14.23
N ILE A 82 16.66 -8.62 13.32
CA ILE A 82 15.59 -9.47 12.79
C ILE A 82 15.19 -10.42 13.90
N VAL A 83 13.89 -10.58 14.08
CA VAL A 83 13.31 -11.35 15.18
C VAL A 83 12.38 -12.41 14.62
N LYS A 84 12.50 -13.63 15.15
CA LYS A 84 11.50 -14.66 14.95
C LYS A 84 10.36 -14.44 15.94
N LEU A 85 9.18 -14.10 15.41
CA LEU A 85 7.92 -14.05 16.15
C LEU A 85 7.24 -15.41 16.08
N THR A 86 6.83 -15.92 17.23
CA THR A 86 6.17 -17.22 17.36
C THR A 86 4.85 -17.08 18.13
N VAL A 87 3.75 -17.49 17.51
CA VAL A 87 2.46 -17.66 18.21
C VAL A 87 2.27 -19.15 18.50
N PRO A 88 2.16 -19.56 19.78
CA PRO A 88 2.08 -20.97 20.14
C PRO A 88 0.82 -21.63 19.62
N ALA A 89 0.83 -22.97 19.53
CA ALA A 89 -0.35 -23.74 19.17
C ALA A 89 -1.50 -23.50 20.17
N LYS A 90 -2.73 -23.38 19.66
CA LYS A 90 -3.93 -23.15 20.47
C LYS A 90 -5.17 -23.75 19.80
N ALA A 91 -5.93 -24.56 20.55
CA ALA A 91 -7.26 -25.06 20.15
C ALA A 91 -7.34 -25.58 18.70
N GLY A 92 -6.46 -26.53 18.33
CA GLY A 92 -6.43 -27.12 16.99
C GLY A 92 -5.74 -26.27 15.90
N VAL A 93 -5.29 -25.05 16.24
CA VAL A 93 -4.42 -24.24 15.39
C VAL A 93 -2.96 -24.57 15.74
N PRO A 94 -2.14 -25.04 14.79
CA PRO A 94 -0.73 -25.32 15.04
C PRO A 94 0.06 -24.04 15.31
N GLU A 95 1.26 -24.17 15.88
CA GLU A 95 2.19 -23.05 16.02
C GLU A 95 2.48 -22.42 14.64
N LYS A 96 2.60 -21.09 14.62
CA LYS A 96 3.01 -20.36 13.43
C LYS A 96 4.12 -19.38 13.79
N THR A 97 5.09 -19.25 12.89
CA THR A 97 6.24 -18.38 13.09
C THR A 97 6.51 -17.53 11.85
N THR A 98 7.15 -16.37 12.06
CA THR A 98 7.65 -15.52 10.98
C THR A 98 8.91 -14.80 11.44
N ASP A 99 9.86 -14.61 10.53
CA ASP A 99 11.07 -13.80 10.69
C ASP A 99 10.93 -12.40 10.09
N ARG A 100 9.72 -12.03 9.65
CA ARG A 100 9.43 -10.74 9.01
C ARG A 100 9.15 -9.65 10.05
N VAL A 101 10.01 -9.59 11.07
CA VAL A 101 9.93 -8.66 12.20
C VAL A 101 11.28 -8.00 12.41
N LEU A 102 11.28 -6.67 12.45
CA LEU A 102 12.45 -5.86 12.78
C LEU A 102 12.22 -5.21 14.15
N ARG A 103 13.11 -5.45 15.11
CA ARG A 103 13.09 -4.88 16.45
C ARG A 103 14.26 -3.93 16.61
N PHE A 104 14.01 -2.74 17.14
CA PHE A 104 15.04 -1.82 17.60
C PHE A 104 15.30 -2.04 19.09
N ASP A 105 16.56 -1.91 19.50
CA ASP A 105 16.90 -1.98 20.92
C ASP A 105 16.30 -0.80 21.69
N ASN A 106 16.08 -0.96 22.99
CA ASN A 106 15.60 0.12 23.85
C ASN A 106 16.76 1.05 24.26
N ASP A 107 17.45 1.58 23.26
CA ASP A 107 18.60 2.48 23.41
C ASP A 107 18.16 3.91 23.06
N PRO A 108 18.28 4.89 23.98
CA PRO A 108 17.91 6.28 23.73
C PRO A 108 18.61 6.92 22.52
N SER A 109 19.78 6.43 22.10
CA SER A 109 20.49 6.93 20.91
C SER A 109 19.73 6.68 19.60
N LEU A 110 18.75 5.77 19.60
CA LEU A 110 17.88 5.49 18.45
C LEU A 110 16.72 6.48 18.31
N GLY A 111 16.59 7.44 19.24
CA GLY A 111 15.54 8.45 19.23
C GLY A 111 14.15 7.82 19.15
N ASP A 112 13.35 8.28 18.19
CA ASP A 112 11.95 7.85 18.02
C ASP A 112 11.79 6.36 17.65
N LEU A 113 12.87 5.65 17.29
CA LEU A 113 12.82 4.22 16.98
C LEU A 113 13.10 3.33 18.20
N ALA A 114 13.57 3.89 19.31
CA ALA A 114 13.98 3.13 20.49
C ALA A 114 12.85 2.23 21.02
N GLY A 115 13.15 0.93 21.18
CA GLY A 115 12.22 -0.06 21.73
C GLY A 115 11.03 -0.43 20.83
N LEU A 116 10.97 0.09 19.60
CA LEU A 116 9.92 -0.19 18.65
C LEU A 116 10.15 -1.46 17.83
N VAL A 117 9.06 -2.05 17.36
CA VAL A 117 9.01 -3.23 16.51
C VAL A 117 8.21 -2.93 15.26
N ARG A 118 8.77 -3.27 14.10
CA ARG A 118 8.14 -3.25 12.78
C ARG A 118 7.76 -4.68 12.40
N LEU A 119 6.46 -4.94 12.40
CA LEU A 119 5.89 -6.17 11.85
C LEU A 119 5.66 -5.96 10.35
N GLU A 120 6.17 -6.83 9.48
CA GLU A 120 5.91 -6.69 8.06
C GLU A 120 4.43 -6.87 7.74
N PHE A 121 3.84 -5.89 7.06
CA PHE A 121 2.42 -5.86 6.78
C PHE A 121 1.91 -7.14 6.10
N GLY A 122 2.61 -7.57 5.05
CA GLY A 122 2.26 -8.77 4.28
C GLY A 122 2.56 -10.10 4.96
N ALA A 123 3.24 -10.09 6.11
CA ALA A 123 3.52 -11.31 6.89
C ALA A 123 2.48 -11.58 7.98
N MET A 124 1.64 -10.60 8.30
CA MET A 124 0.56 -10.73 9.28
C MET A 124 -0.73 -11.17 8.59
N ASP A 125 -1.62 -11.86 9.32
CA ASP A 125 -2.88 -12.33 8.74
C ASP A 125 -3.85 -11.17 8.51
N THR A 126 -3.91 -10.24 9.45
CA THR A 126 -4.79 -9.05 9.36
C THR A 126 -4.24 -7.88 10.15
N TRP A 127 -4.35 -6.70 9.56
CA TRP A 127 -4.16 -5.42 10.24
C TRP A 127 -5.48 -4.69 10.30
N LEU A 128 -5.76 -4.06 11.45
CA LEU A 128 -6.89 -3.15 11.62
C LEU A 128 -6.41 -1.81 12.18
N GLU A 129 -6.97 -0.73 11.63
CA GLU A 129 -6.98 0.59 12.26
C GLU A 129 -8.40 0.79 12.81
N GLU A 130 -8.52 1.00 14.11
CA GLU A 130 -9.73 0.77 14.87
C GLU A 130 -10.25 -0.66 14.60
N ASP A 131 -11.41 -0.78 13.94
CA ASP A 131 -11.98 -2.04 13.48
C ASP A 131 -12.08 -2.11 11.94
N VAL A 132 -11.38 -1.20 11.24
CA VAL A 132 -11.32 -1.18 9.77
C VAL A 132 -10.08 -1.92 9.30
N ARG A 133 -10.29 -2.94 8.46
CA ARG A 133 -9.20 -3.70 7.86
C ARG A 133 -8.33 -2.81 6.97
N ILE A 134 -7.02 -2.93 7.13
CA ILE A 134 -6.01 -2.30 6.29
C ILE A 134 -5.50 -3.33 5.28
N ILE A 135 -5.36 -2.91 4.02
CA ILE A 135 -4.79 -3.73 2.93
C ILE A 135 -3.53 -3.05 2.40
N GLY A 136 -2.51 -3.82 2.06
CA GLY A 136 -1.24 -3.27 1.55
C GLY A 136 -0.37 -2.66 2.65
N HIS A 137 -0.64 -1.41 3.03
CA HIS A 137 0.10 -0.67 4.06
C HIS A 137 -0.83 0.37 4.75
N PRO A 138 -0.43 0.95 5.89
CA PRO A 138 -1.22 2.01 6.54
C PRO A 138 -1.46 3.20 5.61
N LYS A 139 -2.67 3.77 5.67
CA LYS A 139 -2.98 5.02 4.97
C LYS A 139 -2.17 6.15 5.61
N ASP A 140 -1.52 6.95 4.79
CA ASP A 140 -0.85 8.17 5.22
C ASP A 140 -1.91 9.20 5.66
N PRO A 141 -1.86 9.71 6.91
CA PRO A 141 -2.87 10.65 7.43
C PRO A 141 -2.91 11.99 6.69
N PHE A 142 -1.90 12.32 5.87
CA PHE A 142 -1.85 13.53 5.06
C PHE A 142 -2.23 13.29 3.59
N LYS A 143 -2.49 12.04 3.20
CA LYS A 143 -2.93 11.72 1.84
C LYS A 143 -4.40 12.12 1.68
N ARG A 144 -4.66 12.92 0.66
CA ARG A 144 -6.00 13.33 0.25
C ARG A 144 -6.28 12.83 -1.15
N LEU A 145 -7.51 12.37 -1.36
CA LEU A 145 -8.06 11.99 -2.65
C LEU A 145 -9.30 12.86 -2.90
N ASP A 146 -9.28 13.64 -3.98
CA ASP A 146 -10.44 14.40 -4.44
C ASP A 146 -10.96 13.79 -5.74
N PHE A 147 -12.23 13.41 -5.75
CA PHE A 147 -12.93 12.83 -6.90
C PHE A 147 -13.87 13.88 -7.49
N LEU A 148 -13.43 14.54 -8.57
CA LEU A 148 -14.18 15.64 -9.17
C LEU A 148 -14.87 15.18 -10.46
N HIS A 149 -16.21 15.30 -10.49
CA HIS A 149 -16.97 15.06 -11.71
C HIS A 149 -16.66 16.13 -12.75
N SER A 150 -16.55 15.71 -14.01
CA SER A 150 -16.19 16.57 -15.12
C SER A 150 -16.92 16.13 -16.38
N THR A 151 -17.36 17.11 -17.16
CA THR A 151 -17.95 16.91 -18.50
C THR A 151 -17.02 17.37 -19.62
N ARG A 152 -15.74 17.59 -19.31
CA ARG A 152 -14.72 17.95 -20.31
C ARG A 152 -14.52 16.81 -21.29
N ALA A 153 -14.26 17.14 -22.56
CA ALA A 153 -14.09 16.12 -23.58
C ALA A 153 -12.80 15.34 -23.33
N PHE A 154 -12.91 14.04 -23.09
CA PHE A 154 -11.81 13.14 -22.79
C PHE A 154 -11.53 12.22 -23.99
N GLU A 155 -10.27 12.08 -24.35
CA GLU A 155 -9.81 11.17 -25.39
C GLU A 155 -8.52 10.48 -24.97
N VAL A 156 -8.38 9.19 -25.30
CA VAL A 156 -7.13 8.43 -25.12
C VAL A 156 -6.67 7.88 -26.44
N ARG A 157 -5.38 8.07 -26.74
CA ARG A 157 -4.72 7.50 -27.90
C ARG A 157 -3.57 6.57 -27.49
N VAL A 158 -3.43 5.49 -28.25
CA VAL A 158 -2.32 4.54 -28.17
C VAL A 158 -1.82 4.31 -29.60
N ASP A 159 -0.51 4.43 -29.80
CA ASP A 159 0.12 4.33 -31.13
C ASP A 159 -0.57 5.24 -32.18
N GLY A 160 -0.99 6.44 -31.78
CA GLY A 160 -1.67 7.42 -32.64
C GLY A 160 -3.15 7.14 -32.91
N LYS A 161 -3.71 6.03 -32.43
CA LYS A 161 -5.12 5.68 -32.62
C LYS A 161 -5.94 5.98 -31.38
N THR A 162 -7.10 6.61 -31.57
CA THR A 162 -8.06 6.80 -30.48
C THR A 162 -8.67 5.47 -30.07
N ILE A 163 -8.49 5.10 -28.80
CA ILE A 163 -9.08 3.88 -28.22
C ILE A 163 -10.24 4.17 -27.27
N ALA A 164 -10.32 5.39 -26.73
CA ALA A 164 -11.43 5.78 -25.88
C ALA A 164 -11.81 7.25 -26.08
N LYS A 165 -13.12 7.54 -26.04
CA LYS A 165 -13.68 8.90 -25.98
C LYS A 165 -14.79 8.96 -24.96
N SER A 166 -14.83 10.03 -24.18
CA SER A 166 -15.90 10.25 -23.22
C SER A 166 -16.24 11.73 -23.07
N SER A 167 -17.51 12.02 -22.81
CA SER A 167 -17.99 13.34 -22.38
C SER A 167 -18.20 13.44 -20.88
N TYR A 168 -17.81 12.39 -20.14
CA TYR A 168 -17.89 12.32 -18.68
C TYR A 168 -16.64 11.65 -18.13
N ALA A 169 -16.06 12.24 -17.09
CA ALA A 169 -14.96 11.65 -16.35
C ALA A 169 -15.03 12.03 -14.86
N ILE A 170 -14.44 11.18 -14.02
CA ILE A 170 -13.99 11.57 -12.69
C ILE A 170 -12.51 11.93 -12.78
N HIS A 171 -12.16 13.14 -12.40
CA HIS A 171 -10.78 13.59 -12.23
C HIS A 171 -10.37 13.27 -10.79
N LEU A 172 -9.48 12.31 -10.63
CA LEU A 172 -8.90 11.95 -9.35
C LEU A 172 -7.62 12.74 -9.14
N HIS A 173 -7.67 13.66 -8.17
CA HIS A 173 -6.49 14.33 -7.64
C HIS A 173 -6.05 13.64 -6.36
N GLU A 174 -4.80 13.19 -6.35
CA GLU A 174 -4.23 12.45 -5.22
C GLU A 174 -2.93 13.11 -4.77
N THR A 175 -2.78 13.38 -3.47
CA THR A 175 -1.62 14.12 -2.92
C THR A 175 -0.30 13.62 -3.50
N GLY A 176 0.45 14.51 -4.16
CA GLY A 176 1.78 14.23 -4.71
C GLY A 176 1.81 13.38 -5.98
N LEU A 177 0.66 13.03 -6.57
CA LEU A 177 0.57 12.26 -7.81
C LEU A 177 -0.07 13.06 -8.94
N LYS A 178 0.21 12.64 -10.18
CA LYS A 178 -0.48 13.17 -11.37
C LYS A 178 -1.97 12.83 -11.30
N THR A 179 -2.80 13.73 -11.81
CA THR A 179 -4.25 13.51 -11.97
C THR A 179 -4.49 12.25 -12.80
N ARG A 180 -5.37 11.38 -12.32
CA ARG A 180 -5.86 10.23 -13.07
C ARG A 180 -7.31 10.47 -13.47
N TYR A 181 -7.65 10.07 -14.68
CA TYR A 181 -8.99 10.26 -15.24
C TYR A 181 -9.69 8.92 -15.32
N TYR A 182 -10.86 8.84 -14.72
CA TYR A 182 -11.70 7.65 -14.71
C TYR A 182 -12.92 7.89 -15.59
N VAL A 183 -13.11 7.06 -16.60
CA VAL A 183 -14.23 7.17 -17.56
C VAL A 183 -15.06 5.88 -17.55
N PRO A 184 -16.33 5.92 -17.99
CA PRO A 184 -17.14 4.72 -18.12
C PRO A 184 -16.46 3.69 -19.01
N LEU A 185 -16.56 2.40 -18.67
CA LEU A 185 -16.06 1.30 -19.52
C LEU A 185 -16.64 1.35 -20.94
N ALA A 186 -17.87 1.84 -21.10
CA ALA A 186 -18.51 2.05 -22.41
C ALA A 186 -17.81 3.09 -23.30
N SER A 187 -16.81 3.81 -22.77
CA SER A 187 -16.02 4.79 -23.54
C SER A 187 -14.98 4.14 -24.45
N ILE A 188 -14.76 2.82 -24.36
CA ILE A 188 -13.86 2.04 -25.23
C ILE A 188 -14.67 1.00 -26.03
N ASP A 189 -14.24 0.71 -27.26
CA ASP A 189 -14.76 -0.41 -28.03
C ASP A 189 -14.39 -1.74 -27.34
N PRO A 190 -15.37 -2.56 -26.90
CA PRO A 190 -15.11 -3.84 -26.25
C PRO A 190 -14.29 -4.80 -27.12
N SER A 191 -14.29 -4.66 -28.44
CA SER A 191 -13.51 -5.51 -29.35
C SER A 191 -12.00 -5.42 -29.11
N LEU A 192 -11.54 -4.28 -28.58
CA LEU A 192 -10.15 -4.00 -28.26
C LEU A 192 -9.72 -4.59 -26.91
N LEU A 193 -10.65 -4.95 -26.03
CA LEU A 193 -10.35 -5.37 -24.66
C LEU A 193 -10.01 -6.86 -24.57
N ARG A 194 -8.98 -7.20 -23.79
CA ARG A 194 -8.70 -8.57 -23.35
C ARG A 194 -8.52 -8.59 -21.83
N PRO A 195 -9.21 -9.48 -21.09
CA PRO A 195 -9.02 -9.60 -19.65
C PRO A 195 -7.55 -9.88 -19.29
N SER A 196 -7.05 -9.22 -18.26
CA SER A 196 -5.76 -9.55 -17.65
C SER A 196 -5.99 -10.27 -16.32
N THR A 197 -5.09 -11.20 -15.98
CA THR A 197 -5.05 -11.81 -14.64
C THR A 197 -4.29 -10.96 -13.64
N THR A 198 -3.69 -9.85 -14.09
CA THR A 198 -2.97 -8.91 -13.23
C THR A 198 -3.96 -8.26 -12.25
N THR A 199 -3.56 -8.21 -10.99
CA THR A 199 -4.22 -7.42 -9.95
C THR A 199 -3.18 -6.65 -9.14
N SER A 200 -3.57 -5.52 -8.57
CA SER A 200 -2.72 -4.77 -7.65
C SER A 200 -3.53 -4.24 -6.47
N VAL A 201 -2.86 -4.02 -5.34
CA VAL A 201 -3.52 -3.58 -4.10
C VAL A 201 -3.12 -2.15 -3.81
N CYS A 202 -4.12 -1.27 -3.62
CA CYS A 202 -3.94 0.10 -3.17
C CYS A 202 -4.70 0.30 -1.84
N PRO A 203 -4.05 0.71 -0.74
CA PRO A 203 -4.73 0.95 0.54
C PRO A 203 -5.82 2.01 0.48
N TYR A 204 -5.75 2.91 -0.50
CA TYR A 204 -6.68 4.03 -0.64
C TYR A 204 -7.86 3.74 -1.57
N LYS A 205 -7.73 2.73 -2.46
CA LYS A 205 -8.70 2.50 -3.54
C LYS A 205 -9.26 1.10 -3.55
N GLY A 206 -8.54 0.10 -3.03
CA GLY A 206 -8.96 -1.30 -3.07
C GLY A 206 -8.05 -2.14 -3.98
N ILE A 207 -8.63 -3.19 -4.54
CA ILE A 207 -7.95 -4.09 -5.49
C ILE A 207 -8.24 -3.59 -6.90
N ALA A 208 -7.18 -3.24 -7.63
CA ALA A 208 -7.26 -2.90 -9.03
C ALA A 208 -7.20 -4.17 -9.88
N GLU A 209 -8.03 -4.21 -10.91
CA GLU A 209 -8.03 -5.20 -11.98
C GLU A 209 -7.63 -4.52 -13.29
N TYR A 210 -7.22 -5.30 -14.29
CA TYR A 210 -6.59 -4.79 -15.49
C TYR A 210 -7.19 -5.38 -16.77
N TYR A 211 -7.17 -4.57 -17.83
CA TYR A 211 -7.37 -5.03 -19.20
C TYR A 211 -6.13 -4.77 -20.03
N ASN A 212 -5.81 -5.72 -20.92
CA ASN A 212 -4.96 -5.47 -22.07
C ASN A 212 -5.80 -4.82 -23.18
N VAL A 213 -5.15 -4.05 -24.04
CA VAL A 213 -5.77 -3.48 -25.25
C VAL A 213 -5.05 -4.04 -26.46
N VAL A 214 -5.80 -4.58 -27.42
CA VAL A 214 -5.24 -5.11 -28.69
C VAL A 214 -5.61 -4.18 -29.83
N ILE A 215 -4.60 -3.65 -30.52
CA ILE A 215 -4.75 -2.71 -31.63
C ILE A 215 -4.00 -3.29 -32.83
N ASP A 216 -4.69 -3.52 -33.95
CA ASP A 216 -4.11 -4.14 -35.15
C ASP A 216 -3.30 -5.43 -34.89
N GLY A 217 -3.75 -6.24 -33.93
CA GLY A 217 -3.06 -7.47 -33.53
C GLY A 217 -1.88 -7.29 -32.56
N LYS A 218 -1.49 -6.06 -32.22
CA LYS A 218 -0.50 -5.77 -31.19
C LYS A 218 -1.18 -5.64 -29.83
N GLU A 219 -0.72 -6.44 -28.86
CA GLU A 219 -1.21 -6.37 -27.48
C GLU A 219 -0.44 -5.34 -26.65
N HIS A 220 -1.19 -4.47 -25.96
CA HIS A 220 -0.71 -3.54 -24.96
C HIS A 220 -1.15 -4.02 -23.57
N LYS A 221 -0.23 -4.69 -22.88
CA LYS A 221 -0.50 -5.33 -21.60
C LYS A 221 -0.75 -4.32 -20.47
N ASP A 222 -1.77 -4.59 -19.64
CA ASP A 222 -2.09 -3.86 -18.40
C ASP A 222 -2.09 -2.32 -18.60
N ILE A 223 -2.68 -1.88 -19.71
CA ILE A 223 -2.72 -0.45 -20.08
C ILE A 223 -3.95 0.26 -19.49
N ILE A 224 -4.99 -0.52 -19.19
CA ILE A 224 -6.19 -0.08 -18.48
C ILE A 224 -6.19 -0.73 -17.10
N TRP A 225 -6.49 0.05 -16.07
CA TRP A 225 -6.90 -0.50 -14.76
C TRP A 225 -8.27 0.04 -14.35
N TYR A 226 -8.92 -0.68 -13.46
CA TYR A 226 -10.19 -0.29 -12.86
C TYR A 226 -10.33 -0.89 -11.47
N TYR A 227 -11.26 -0.36 -10.68
CA TYR A 227 -11.62 -0.91 -9.38
C TYR A 227 -13.07 -1.34 -9.45
N ASN A 228 -13.34 -2.64 -9.51
CA ASN A 228 -14.71 -3.15 -9.53
C ASN A 228 -15.40 -2.96 -8.18
N TYR A 229 -14.66 -3.26 -7.10
CA TYR A 229 -15.11 -3.10 -5.72
C TYR A 229 -14.12 -2.23 -4.95
N PRO A 230 -14.10 -0.91 -5.20
CA PRO A 230 -13.23 -0.02 -4.45
C PRO A 230 -13.65 0.06 -2.98
N ILE A 231 -12.73 0.52 -2.13
CA ILE A 231 -13.09 0.85 -0.75
C ILE A 231 -14.07 2.03 -0.71
N GLN A 232 -14.79 2.18 0.41
CA GLN A 232 -15.87 3.15 0.56
C GLN A 232 -15.44 4.58 0.20
N GLU A 233 -14.23 4.99 0.60
CA GLU A 233 -13.71 6.34 0.34
C GLU A 233 -13.42 6.60 -1.14
N SER A 234 -13.33 5.55 -1.96
CA SER A 234 -13.07 5.60 -3.40
C SER A 234 -14.26 5.10 -4.23
N ILE A 235 -15.47 5.05 -3.67
CA ILE A 235 -16.64 4.50 -4.37
C ILE A 235 -17.00 5.26 -5.65
N ALA A 236 -16.62 6.54 -5.76
CA ALA A 236 -16.87 7.38 -6.93
C ALA A 236 -16.26 6.84 -8.24
N ILE A 237 -15.26 5.96 -8.16
CA ILE A 237 -14.59 5.36 -9.32
C ILE A 237 -14.95 3.88 -9.53
N ALA A 238 -15.97 3.37 -8.83
CA ALA A 238 -16.41 1.97 -8.97
C ALA A 238 -16.79 1.66 -10.42
N GLY A 239 -16.17 0.62 -10.98
CA GLY A 239 -16.40 0.16 -12.35
C GLY A 239 -15.93 1.12 -13.46
N LEU A 240 -15.34 2.27 -13.12
CA LEU A 240 -14.74 3.18 -14.09
C LEU A 240 -13.32 2.73 -14.44
N ILE A 241 -12.92 2.95 -15.69
CA ILE A 241 -11.60 2.60 -16.21
C ILE A 241 -10.68 3.83 -16.23
N SER A 242 -9.38 3.60 -16.03
CA SER A 242 -8.35 4.62 -16.14
C SER A 242 -7.12 4.08 -16.87
N PHE A 243 -6.23 5.00 -17.27
CA PHE A 243 -5.08 4.74 -18.13
C PHE A 243 -3.82 5.38 -17.56
N TYR A 244 -2.66 4.76 -17.81
CA TYR A 244 -1.39 5.30 -17.33
C TYR A 244 -1.00 6.43 -18.27
N ASN A 245 -1.04 7.69 -17.82
CA ASN A 245 -0.53 8.86 -18.55
C ASN A 245 0.88 8.61 -19.12
N GLU A 246 1.69 7.79 -18.45
CA GLU A 246 3.04 7.43 -18.87
C GLU A 246 3.10 6.44 -20.06
N LYS A 247 1.97 5.79 -20.40
CA LYS A 247 1.87 4.75 -21.43
C LYS A 247 0.94 5.15 -22.60
N VAL A 248 0.13 6.19 -22.44
CA VAL A 248 -0.87 6.62 -23.43
C VAL A 248 -0.83 8.14 -23.59
N GLU A 249 -1.33 8.64 -24.72
CA GLU A 249 -1.64 10.06 -24.86
C GLU A 249 -3.06 10.32 -24.38
N ILE A 250 -3.21 11.15 -23.35
CA ILE A 250 -4.52 11.60 -22.84
C ILE A 250 -4.76 13.02 -23.32
N LEU A 251 -5.91 13.27 -23.94
CA LEU A 251 -6.35 14.61 -24.32
C LEU A 251 -7.58 15.02 -23.52
N LEU A 252 -7.54 16.22 -22.95
CA LEU A 252 -8.68 16.93 -22.39
C LEU A 252 -8.99 18.18 -23.21
N ASP A 253 -10.21 18.28 -23.71
CA ASP A 253 -10.65 19.32 -24.66
C ASP A 253 -9.70 19.46 -25.86
N GLY A 254 -9.21 18.32 -26.35
CA GLY A 254 -8.28 18.25 -27.47
C GLY A 254 -6.83 18.63 -27.14
N LYS A 255 -6.48 18.87 -25.86
CA LYS A 255 -5.13 19.21 -25.42
C LYS A 255 -4.51 18.08 -24.58
N ALA A 256 -3.27 17.71 -24.87
CA ALA A 256 -2.55 16.70 -24.11
C ALA A 256 -2.33 17.12 -22.65
N VAL A 257 -2.43 16.15 -21.71
CA VAL A 257 -2.30 16.35 -20.25
C VAL A 257 -1.49 15.27 -19.54
#